data_AF-A0A558CIJ3-F1
#
_entry.id   AF-A0A558CIJ3-F1
#
_cell.length_a   1.000
_cell.length_b   1.000
_cell.length_c   1.000
_cell.angle_alpha   90.00
_cell.angle_beta   90.00
_cell.angle_gamma   90.00
#
_symmetry.space_group_name_H-M   'P 1'
#
loop_
_entity.id
_entity.type
_entity.pdbx_description
1 polymer ?
#
loop_
_entity_poly.entity_id
_entity_poly.type
_entity_poly.pdbx_seq_one_letter_code
_entity_poly.pdbx_strand_id
1 'polypeptide(L)'
;MDWKPWLTRWSEEWISAAEPDELDSAVLRDRWLGFAPATEDEVAAAEARLGLRLPPSYREFLLTTNGWRDAGCFVYRMRDTSDLGWLRDHEPYWEDWEGLSPEDNPDLANDNRFTRGLLLSQDADAGILFLDPGDVDEAGEWAAYSLFSWRAEAPARFASFRELMEDLYAEFHQIRRPEGETRDFWDAQVEQARLDVLAGNIDGPDKVLERAEDFGRVRATVLRAQILLFLGRRDEAGQLLGRLLHPSFVPGSFLTDPLFTEEFLPYLFGEHTREAPSFSVLDAAMIGEQPQIMDMIAEHEPRFRVAGQGFVYGNPEFDEPIRRARVTHADDTDALWAAIREAMPHWRPRTADHIAPVALLADPVLAAVLTPERGRELLAIPSGGA
;
A
#
# COMPACT_ATOMS: atom_id res chain seq x y z
N MET A 1 15.73 -11.29 -10.32
CA MET A 1 14.85 -10.81 -11.39
C MET A 1 15.64 -10.81 -12.68
N ASP A 2 15.05 -11.26 -13.78
CA ASP A 2 15.61 -11.08 -15.13
C ASP A 2 14.97 -9.83 -15.73
N TRP A 3 15.79 -8.83 -16.09
CA TRP A 3 15.30 -7.54 -16.56
C TRP A 3 14.51 -7.64 -17.86
N LYS A 4 14.94 -8.47 -18.83
CA LYS A 4 14.37 -8.40 -20.18
C LYS A 4 12.90 -8.85 -20.23
N PRO A 5 12.51 -10.00 -19.65
CA PRO A 5 11.09 -10.39 -19.59
C PRO A 5 10.26 -9.41 -18.75
N TRP A 6 10.79 -8.95 -17.62
CA TRP A 6 10.07 -8.08 -16.69
C TRP A 6 9.75 -6.71 -17.31
N LEU A 7 10.75 -6.07 -17.93
CA LEU A 7 10.58 -4.80 -18.66
C LEU A 7 9.71 -4.95 -19.92
N THR A 8 9.67 -6.15 -20.52
CA THR A 8 8.79 -6.42 -21.66
C THR A 8 7.35 -6.41 -21.21
N ARG A 9 7.03 -7.11 -20.10
CA ARG A 9 5.69 -7.06 -19.49
C ARG A 9 5.31 -5.63 -19.11
N TRP A 10 6.21 -4.88 -18.46
CA TRP A 10 5.93 -3.49 -18.12
C TRP A 10 5.62 -2.64 -19.37
N SER A 11 6.42 -2.77 -20.43
CA SER A 11 6.15 -2.07 -21.69
C SER A 11 4.78 -2.43 -22.26
N GLU A 12 4.41 -3.70 -22.23
CA GLU A 12 3.15 -4.16 -22.78
C GLU A 12 1.93 -3.61 -22.03
N GLU A 13 1.99 -3.67 -20.70
CA GLU A 13 0.94 -3.17 -19.82
C GLU A 13 0.84 -1.65 -19.86
N TRP A 14 1.96 -0.93 -19.89
CA TRP A 14 1.98 0.54 -20.03
C TRP A 14 1.28 0.98 -21.31
N ILE A 15 1.66 0.40 -22.44
CA ILE A 15 1.06 0.75 -23.73
C ILE A 15 -0.43 0.39 -23.77
N SER A 16 -0.87 -0.63 -23.01
CA SER A 16 -2.30 -0.99 -22.95
C SER A 16 -3.16 0.02 -22.18
N ALA A 17 -2.55 0.77 -21.25
CA ALA A 17 -3.23 1.72 -20.38
C ALA A 17 -2.99 3.20 -20.74
N ALA A 18 -2.06 3.48 -21.66
CA ALA A 18 -1.78 4.81 -22.16
C ALA A 18 -2.64 5.16 -23.38
N GLU A 19 -3.02 6.42 -23.50
CA GLU A 19 -3.64 6.92 -24.73
C GLU A 19 -2.57 7.05 -25.85
N PRO A 20 -2.91 6.83 -27.13
CA PRO A 20 -1.93 6.80 -28.21
C PRO A 20 -1.10 8.08 -28.38
N ASP A 21 -1.64 9.24 -27.99
CA ASP A 21 -0.97 10.55 -28.05
C ASP A 21 -0.05 10.83 -26.86
N GLU A 22 -0.15 10.05 -25.77
CA GLU A 22 0.79 10.08 -24.65
C GLU A 22 2.11 9.36 -24.98
N LEU A 23 2.12 8.47 -25.98
CA LEU A 23 3.25 7.58 -26.26
C LEU A 23 4.21 8.13 -27.31
N ASP A 24 5.53 8.00 -27.06
CA ASP A 24 6.55 8.22 -28.07
C ASP A 24 6.31 7.28 -29.27
N SER A 25 6.37 7.84 -30.48
CA SER A 25 6.24 7.09 -31.74
C SER A 25 7.15 5.85 -31.84
N ALA A 26 8.33 5.87 -31.21
CA ALA A 26 9.21 4.71 -31.14
C ALA A 26 8.62 3.60 -30.27
N VAL A 27 8.02 3.94 -29.14
CA VAL A 27 7.37 2.98 -28.22
C VAL A 27 6.19 2.31 -28.92
N LEU A 28 5.36 3.07 -29.64
CA LEU A 28 4.23 2.51 -30.40
C LEU A 28 4.68 1.51 -31.48
N ARG A 29 5.78 1.81 -32.18
CA ARG A 29 6.31 0.95 -33.24
C ARG A 29 7.00 -0.28 -32.68
N ASP A 30 7.84 -0.10 -31.67
CA ASP A 30 8.78 -1.12 -31.19
C ASP A 30 8.21 -1.89 -29.99
N ARG A 31 7.05 -1.47 -29.45
CA ARG A 31 6.35 -2.06 -28.30
C ARG A 31 7.22 -2.16 -27.05
N TRP A 32 8.13 -1.20 -26.88
CA TRP A 32 9.20 -1.20 -25.89
C TRP A 32 9.42 0.21 -25.35
N LEU A 33 9.32 0.39 -24.03
CA LEU A 33 9.55 1.69 -23.37
C LEU A 33 11.03 2.07 -23.32
N GLY A 34 11.90 1.08 -23.21
CA GLY A 34 13.33 1.29 -23.08
C GLY A 34 14.01 1.77 -24.37
N PHE A 35 15.32 1.88 -24.30
CA PHE A 35 16.19 2.18 -25.43
C PHE A 35 17.01 0.95 -25.83
N ALA A 36 17.82 1.10 -26.88
CA ALA A 36 18.81 0.10 -27.24
C ALA A 36 19.71 -0.23 -26.03
N PRO A 37 20.12 -1.48 -25.83
CA PRO A 37 21.01 -1.85 -24.73
C PRO A 37 22.36 -1.14 -24.82
N ALA A 38 22.94 -0.79 -23.68
CA ALA A 38 24.31 -0.31 -23.64
C ALA A 38 25.27 -1.47 -23.92
N THR A 39 26.37 -1.18 -24.59
CA THR A 39 27.50 -2.09 -24.71
C THR A 39 28.32 -2.12 -23.42
N GLU A 40 29.06 -3.21 -23.19
CA GLU A 40 29.99 -3.31 -22.05
C GLU A 40 31.02 -2.17 -22.03
N ASP A 41 31.46 -1.72 -23.22
CA ASP A 41 32.42 -0.61 -23.36
C ASP A 41 31.79 0.73 -22.96
N GLU A 42 30.53 0.99 -23.32
CA GLU A 42 29.81 2.20 -22.92
C GLU A 42 29.58 2.26 -21.40
N VAL A 43 29.21 1.13 -20.79
CA VAL A 43 29.04 1.03 -19.35
C VAL A 43 30.39 1.19 -18.63
N ALA A 44 31.45 0.53 -19.12
CA ALA A 44 32.79 0.69 -18.55
C ALA A 44 33.33 2.12 -18.69
N ALA A 45 33.01 2.82 -19.79
CA ALA A 45 33.36 4.21 -19.97
C ALA A 45 32.61 5.13 -18.98
N ALA A 46 31.33 4.86 -18.72
CA ALA A 46 30.56 5.57 -17.70
C ALA A 46 31.14 5.36 -16.30
N GLU A 47 31.46 4.10 -15.92
CA GLU A 47 32.12 3.77 -14.65
C GLU A 47 33.47 4.46 -14.51
N ALA A 48 34.28 4.49 -15.58
CA ALA A 48 35.57 5.19 -15.58
C ALA A 48 35.40 6.71 -15.40
N ARG A 49 34.36 7.31 -15.98
CA ARG A 49 34.03 8.73 -15.81
C ARG A 49 33.59 9.05 -14.39
N LEU A 50 32.80 8.15 -13.77
CA LEU A 50 32.33 8.29 -12.39
C LEU A 50 33.41 7.93 -11.36
N GLY A 51 34.40 7.10 -11.73
CA GLY A 51 35.43 6.61 -10.83
C GLY A 51 34.96 5.49 -9.90
N LEU A 52 33.75 4.96 -10.12
CA LEU A 52 33.14 3.86 -9.35
C LEU A 52 32.52 2.84 -10.30
N ARG A 53 32.52 1.57 -9.86
CA ARG A 53 31.76 0.50 -10.52
C ARG A 53 30.29 0.64 -10.14
N LEU A 54 29.39 0.58 -11.11
CA LEU A 54 27.95 0.66 -10.87
C LEU A 54 27.46 -0.57 -10.10
N PRO A 55 26.38 -0.44 -9.30
CA PRO A 55 25.84 -1.58 -8.57
C PRO A 55 25.31 -2.64 -9.55
N PRO A 56 25.42 -3.94 -9.20
CA PRO A 56 25.18 -5.03 -10.15
C PRO A 56 23.83 -4.94 -10.87
N SER A 57 22.74 -4.68 -10.15
CA SER A 57 21.40 -4.61 -10.73
C SER A 57 21.23 -3.46 -11.71
N TYR A 58 21.83 -2.30 -11.45
CA TYR A 58 21.79 -1.14 -12.35
C TYR A 58 22.70 -1.34 -13.58
N ARG A 59 23.86 -1.97 -13.39
CA ARG A 59 24.73 -2.37 -14.51
C ARG A 59 24.00 -3.31 -15.48
N GLU A 60 23.37 -4.36 -14.94
CA GLU A 60 22.59 -5.33 -15.71
C GLU A 60 21.40 -4.67 -16.44
N PHE A 61 20.76 -3.70 -15.78
CA PHE A 61 19.70 -2.89 -16.38
C PHE A 61 20.20 -2.11 -17.60
N LEU A 62 21.31 -1.39 -17.50
CA LEU A 62 21.90 -0.64 -18.62
C LEU A 62 22.29 -1.54 -19.80
N LEU A 63 22.82 -2.73 -19.51
CA LEU A 63 23.13 -3.76 -20.51
C LEU A 63 21.88 -4.42 -21.13
N THR A 64 20.70 -4.21 -20.53
CA THR A 64 19.40 -4.61 -21.09
C THR A 64 18.74 -3.46 -21.84
N THR A 65 18.89 -2.24 -21.34
CA THR A 65 18.33 -1.01 -21.91
C THR A 65 19.08 0.23 -21.41
N ASN A 66 19.60 1.04 -22.32
CA ASN A 66 20.39 2.21 -21.96
C ASN A 66 19.50 3.43 -21.67
N GLY A 67 18.92 3.44 -20.47
CA GLY A 67 17.89 4.40 -20.07
C GLY A 67 16.47 3.82 -20.23
N TRP A 68 15.47 4.56 -19.76
CA TRP A 68 14.07 4.10 -19.72
C TRP A 68 13.11 5.29 -19.80
N ARG A 69 11.93 5.06 -20.35
CA ARG A 69 10.83 6.03 -20.38
C ARG A 69 9.77 5.60 -19.40
N ASP A 70 9.08 6.57 -18.81
CA ASP A 70 7.87 6.30 -18.02
C ASP A 70 8.12 5.29 -16.87
N ALA A 71 9.14 5.57 -16.05
CA ALA A 71 9.46 4.80 -14.87
C ALA A 71 8.48 5.19 -13.74
N GLY A 72 7.36 4.48 -13.64
CA GLY A 72 6.26 4.90 -12.79
C GLY A 72 5.46 6.03 -13.45
N CYS A 73 4.62 6.73 -12.70
CA CYS A 73 3.76 7.78 -13.28
C CYS A 73 4.39 9.18 -13.26
N PHE A 74 5.50 9.35 -12.54
CA PHE A 74 6.09 10.67 -12.29
C PHE A 74 7.54 10.81 -12.77
N VAL A 75 8.13 9.78 -13.38
CA VAL A 75 9.47 9.86 -13.98
C VAL A 75 9.37 9.55 -15.47
N TYR A 76 9.34 10.60 -16.27
CA TYR A 76 9.15 10.51 -17.72
C TYR A 76 10.38 9.95 -18.42
N ARG A 77 11.58 10.20 -17.87
CA ARG A 77 12.82 9.68 -18.47
C ARG A 77 13.91 9.42 -17.45
N MET A 78 14.56 8.27 -17.59
CA MET A 78 15.79 7.90 -16.89
C MET A 78 17.02 8.11 -17.78
N ARG A 79 18.12 8.50 -17.15
CA ARG A 79 19.41 8.78 -17.78
C ARG A 79 20.04 7.51 -18.37
N ASP A 80 20.76 7.71 -19.46
CA ASP A 80 21.57 6.71 -20.16
C ASP A 80 23.06 6.88 -19.83
N THR A 81 23.91 5.93 -20.25
CA THR A 81 25.35 5.94 -19.98
C THR A 81 26.08 7.19 -20.48
N SER A 82 25.54 7.92 -21.45
CA SER A 82 26.16 9.14 -21.97
C SER A 82 25.96 10.35 -21.06
N ASP A 83 24.85 10.39 -20.31
CA ASP A 83 24.41 11.52 -19.47
C ASP A 83 24.28 11.17 -17.97
N LEU A 84 24.87 10.05 -17.54
CA LEU A 84 25.01 9.72 -16.12
C LEU A 84 26.06 10.61 -15.46
N GLY A 85 25.69 11.18 -14.31
CA GLY A 85 26.52 12.05 -13.48
C GLY A 85 25.97 12.25 -12.06
N TRP A 86 26.74 12.98 -11.25
CA TRP A 86 26.41 13.20 -9.84
C TRP A 86 25.25 14.18 -9.68
N LEU A 87 24.41 13.94 -8.68
CA LEU A 87 23.24 14.75 -8.37
C LEU A 87 23.60 16.23 -8.16
N ARG A 88 24.66 16.50 -7.39
CA ARG A 88 25.17 17.87 -7.18
C ARG A 88 25.56 18.62 -8.47
N ASP A 89 25.94 17.89 -9.52
CA ASP A 89 26.42 18.50 -10.77
C ASP A 89 25.25 18.79 -11.72
N HIS A 90 24.20 17.94 -11.69
CA HIS A 90 23.01 18.09 -12.54
C HIS A 90 21.91 18.93 -11.89
N GLU A 91 21.62 18.71 -10.61
CA GLU A 91 20.48 19.29 -9.89
C GLU A 91 20.93 19.82 -8.51
N PRO A 92 21.81 20.85 -8.45
CA PRO A 92 22.44 21.31 -7.21
C PRO A 92 21.47 21.83 -6.14
N TYR A 93 20.24 22.20 -6.51
CA TYR A 93 19.26 22.76 -5.57
C TYR A 93 18.72 21.74 -4.54
N TRP A 94 18.91 20.43 -4.75
CA TRP A 94 18.51 19.41 -3.79
C TRP A 94 19.49 19.25 -2.60
N GLU A 95 20.68 19.83 -2.68
CA GLU A 95 21.70 19.72 -1.63
C GLU A 95 21.19 20.21 -0.27
N ASP A 96 20.38 21.27 -0.29
CA ASP A 96 19.85 21.93 0.91
C ASP A 96 18.53 21.32 1.44
N TRP A 97 17.97 20.27 0.79
CA TRP A 97 16.64 19.74 1.10
C TRP A 97 16.47 19.29 2.56
N GLU A 98 17.51 18.74 3.17
CA GLU A 98 17.48 18.28 4.57
C GLU A 98 17.91 19.34 5.58
N GLY A 99 18.03 20.61 5.18
CA GLY A 99 18.60 21.65 6.04
C GLY A 99 20.06 21.35 6.40
N LEU A 100 20.72 20.53 5.58
CA LEU A 100 22.14 20.16 5.70
C LEU A 100 23.01 21.12 4.88
N SER A 101 22.70 22.42 4.93
CA SER A 101 23.52 23.40 4.24
C SER A 101 24.95 23.31 4.80
N PRO A 102 25.99 23.42 3.97
CA PRO A 102 27.36 23.47 4.44
C PRO A 102 27.62 24.63 5.42
N GLU A 103 26.78 25.66 5.41
CA GLU A 103 26.80 26.78 6.36
C GLU A 103 26.25 26.38 7.74
N ASP A 104 25.23 25.53 7.78
CA ASP A 104 24.56 25.09 9.01
C ASP A 104 25.21 23.85 9.65
N ASN A 105 25.85 22.97 8.86
CA ASN A 105 26.55 21.79 9.36
C ASN A 105 27.77 21.38 8.49
N PRO A 106 28.91 22.06 8.63
CA PRO A 106 30.09 21.85 7.78
C PRO A 106 30.73 20.45 7.90
N ASP A 107 30.45 19.72 8.98
CA ASP A 107 30.96 18.35 9.18
C ASP A 107 30.13 17.28 8.42
N LEU A 108 28.90 17.60 7.98
CA LEU A 108 27.99 16.67 7.27
C LEU A 108 27.89 16.92 5.75
N ALA A 109 28.31 18.10 5.26
CA ALA A 109 28.16 18.50 3.86
C ALA A 109 28.84 17.54 2.86
N ASN A 110 30.00 16.98 3.21
CA ASN A 110 30.75 16.07 2.33
C ASN A 110 30.32 14.59 2.43
N ASP A 111 29.42 14.24 3.34
CA ASP A 111 28.92 12.87 3.55
C ASP A 111 27.41 12.73 3.27
N ASN A 112 26.79 13.81 2.79
CA ASN A 112 25.37 13.84 2.47
C ASN A 112 25.08 13.02 1.19
N ARG A 113 24.05 12.16 1.23
CA ARG A 113 23.55 11.41 0.07
C ARG A 113 23.24 12.29 -1.14
N PHE A 114 22.86 13.55 -0.93
CA PHE A 114 22.57 14.48 -2.02
C PHE A 114 23.83 14.96 -2.76
N THR A 115 24.99 14.99 -2.10
CA THR A 115 26.25 15.46 -2.71
C THR A 115 26.99 14.35 -3.44
N ARG A 116 26.85 13.09 -2.98
CA ARG A 116 27.48 11.91 -3.59
C ARG A 116 26.54 11.04 -4.42
N GLY A 117 25.24 11.34 -4.42
CA GLY A 117 24.23 10.54 -5.11
C GLY A 117 24.45 10.54 -6.62
N LEU A 118 24.33 9.38 -7.26
CA LEU A 118 24.30 9.25 -8.72
C LEU A 118 22.87 9.47 -9.23
N LEU A 119 22.64 10.52 -10.01
CA LEU A 119 21.30 10.87 -10.48
C LEU A 119 20.85 9.91 -11.59
N LEU A 120 19.66 9.31 -11.42
CA LEU A 120 19.04 8.40 -12.38
C LEU A 120 17.96 9.09 -13.21
N SER A 121 17.17 9.97 -12.62
CA SER A 121 16.10 10.69 -13.32
C SER A 121 16.69 11.78 -14.21
N GLN A 122 16.28 11.80 -15.47
CA GLN A 122 16.55 12.87 -16.41
C GLN A 122 15.41 13.89 -16.44
N ASP A 123 14.17 13.39 -16.38
CA ASP A 123 12.94 14.18 -16.42
C ASP A 123 11.90 13.53 -15.52
N ALA A 124 11.39 14.30 -14.55
CA ALA A 124 10.47 13.85 -13.52
C ALA A 124 9.63 15.01 -12.97
N ASP A 125 8.45 14.70 -12.44
CA ASP A 125 7.51 15.68 -11.89
C ASP A 125 7.94 16.18 -10.50
N ALA A 126 8.74 17.24 -10.49
CA ALA A 126 9.20 17.93 -9.28
C ALA A 126 9.85 16.98 -8.24
N GLY A 127 10.63 16.02 -8.74
CA GLY A 127 11.32 15.01 -7.95
C GLY A 127 12.57 14.43 -8.63
N ILE A 128 13.27 13.56 -7.90
CA ILE A 128 14.50 12.90 -8.33
C ILE A 128 14.56 11.43 -7.89
N LEU A 129 15.22 10.63 -8.72
CA LEU A 129 15.66 9.28 -8.38
C LEU A 129 17.19 9.24 -8.40
N PHE A 130 17.81 8.68 -7.36
CA PHE A 130 19.29 8.59 -7.30
C PHE A 130 19.77 7.37 -6.52
N LEU A 131 21.03 6.98 -6.74
CA LEU A 131 21.71 5.91 -6.00
C LEU A 131 22.78 6.48 -5.07
N ASP A 132 22.91 5.94 -3.87
CA ASP A 132 23.93 6.38 -2.91
C ASP A 132 25.13 5.40 -2.85
N PRO A 133 26.30 5.77 -3.42
CA PRO A 133 27.50 4.92 -3.35
C PRO A 133 28.12 4.81 -1.94
N GLY A 134 27.65 5.60 -0.97
CA GLY A 134 28.07 5.48 0.43
C GLY A 134 27.21 4.55 1.28
N ASP A 135 26.10 4.04 0.74
CA ASP A 135 25.18 3.12 1.40
C ASP A 135 25.09 1.84 0.55
N VAL A 136 26.03 0.91 0.80
CA VAL A 136 26.26 -0.29 -0.01
C VAL A 136 26.03 -1.54 0.83
N ASP A 137 25.27 -2.48 0.29
CA ASP A 137 25.00 -3.76 0.95
C ASP A 137 26.09 -4.82 0.71
N GLU A 138 25.92 -6.02 1.28
CA GLU A 138 26.88 -7.12 1.13
C GLU A 138 26.97 -7.67 -0.32
N ALA A 139 25.96 -7.40 -1.15
CA ALA A 139 25.94 -7.79 -2.57
C ALA A 139 26.60 -6.74 -3.48
N GLY A 140 26.98 -5.58 -2.93
CA GLY A 140 27.50 -4.46 -3.70
C GLY A 140 26.41 -3.61 -4.36
N GLU A 141 25.15 -3.80 -3.98
CA GLU A 141 24.05 -2.92 -4.37
C GLU A 141 24.14 -1.61 -3.60
N TRP A 142 23.84 -0.52 -4.28
CA TRP A 142 23.74 0.80 -3.66
C TRP A 142 22.29 1.04 -3.30
N ALA A 143 22.05 1.64 -2.12
CA ALA A 143 20.72 2.09 -1.76
C ALA A 143 20.20 3.08 -2.80
N ALA A 144 18.95 2.90 -3.19
CA ALA A 144 18.26 3.78 -4.12
C ALA A 144 17.31 4.69 -3.36
N TYR A 145 17.10 5.90 -3.88
CA TYR A 145 16.26 6.90 -3.25
C TYR A 145 15.27 7.49 -4.26
N SER A 146 14.06 7.74 -3.78
CA SER A 146 13.01 8.48 -4.48
C SER A 146 12.58 9.66 -3.64
N LEU A 147 12.59 10.85 -4.22
CA LEU A 147 12.16 12.08 -3.56
C LEU A 147 11.29 12.90 -4.51
N PHE A 148 10.09 13.24 -4.07
CA PHE A 148 9.16 14.12 -4.78
C PHE A 148 8.70 15.22 -3.85
N SER A 149 8.87 16.49 -4.25
CA SER A 149 8.62 17.65 -3.38
C SER A 149 7.17 17.74 -2.90
N TRP A 150 6.21 17.30 -3.72
CA TRP A 150 4.78 17.30 -3.41
C TRP A 150 4.36 16.19 -2.42
N ARG A 151 5.22 15.21 -2.12
CA ARG A 151 4.94 14.23 -1.05
C ARG A 151 5.07 14.85 0.34
N ALA A 152 5.82 15.96 0.48
CA ALA A 152 6.11 16.60 1.76
C ALA A 152 6.71 15.63 2.82
N GLU A 153 7.46 14.64 2.34
CA GLU A 153 8.08 13.57 3.15
C GLU A 153 9.59 13.50 2.90
N ALA A 154 10.30 12.80 3.78
CA ALA A 154 11.70 12.48 3.57
C ALA A 154 11.88 11.56 2.34
N PRO A 155 13.07 11.52 1.72
CA PRO A 155 13.35 10.59 0.63
C PRO A 155 13.03 9.14 1.00
N ALA A 156 12.25 8.46 0.17
CA ALA A 156 12.00 7.03 0.32
C ALA A 156 13.28 6.25 -0.05
N ARG A 157 13.74 5.39 0.85
CA ARG A 157 14.95 4.57 0.67
C ARG A 157 14.57 3.14 0.28
N PHE A 158 15.27 2.60 -0.71
CA PHE A 158 15.20 1.21 -1.16
C PHE A 158 16.59 0.57 -1.04
N ALA A 159 16.68 -0.74 -0.83
CA ALA A 159 17.96 -1.40 -0.63
C ALA A 159 18.79 -1.51 -1.92
N SER A 160 18.15 -1.46 -3.09
CA SER A 160 18.82 -1.56 -4.39
C SER A 160 18.05 -0.83 -5.49
N PHE A 161 18.70 -0.64 -6.65
CA PHE A 161 18.04 -0.13 -7.85
C PHE A 161 16.88 -1.03 -8.30
N ARG A 162 17.00 -2.35 -8.10
CA ARG A 162 15.92 -3.31 -8.40
C ARG A 162 14.66 -3.04 -7.59
N GLU A 163 14.80 -2.82 -6.29
CA GLU A 163 13.65 -2.54 -5.41
C GLU A 163 12.97 -1.21 -5.78
N LEU A 164 13.76 -0.18 -6.13
CA LEU A 164 13.20 1.07 -6.66
C LEU A 164 12.39 0.82 -7.94
N MET A 165 12.88 0.03 -8.88
CA MET A 165 12.13 -0.27 -10.12
C MET A 165 10.85 -1.05 -9.83
N GLU A 166 10.87 -1.98 -8.87
CA GLU A 166 9.66 -2.70 -8.45
C GLU A 166 8.61 -1.76 -7.82
N ASP A 167 9.05 -0.76 -7.05
CA ASP A 167 8.18 0.28 -6.47
C ASP A 167 7.55 1.16 -7.55
N LEU A 168 8.34 1.66 -8.51
CA LEU A 168 7.83 2.46 -9.63
C LEU A 168 6.84 1.67 -10.51
N TYR A 169 7.06 0.37 -10.67
CA TYR A 169 6.12 -0.50 -11.38
C TYR A 169 4.81 -0.69 -10.59
N ALA A 170 4.89 -0.84 -9.26
CA ALA A 170 3.71 -0.89 -8.40
C ALA A 170 2.92 0.44 -8.45
N GLU A 171 3.62 1.59 -8.38
CA GLU A 171 3.02 2.93 -8.52
C GLU A 171 2.25 3.07 -9.84
N PHE A 172 2.84 2.64 -10.95
CA PHE A 172 2.16 2.59 -12.24
C PHE A 172 0.85 1.78 -12.17
N HIS A 173 0.88 0.59 -11.56
CA HIS A 173 -0.31 -0.24 -11.39
C HIS A 173 -1.35 0.39 -10.46
N GLN A 174 -0.90 1.12 -9.43
CA GLN A 174 -1.76 1.82 -8.48
C GLN A 174 -2.58 2.93 -9.16
N ILE A 175 -1.91 3.70 -10.01
CA ILE A 175 -2.48 4.90 -10.64
C ILE A 175 -3.23 4.55 -11.93
N ARG A 176 -2.58 3.86 -12.87
CA ARG A 176 -3.13 3.59 -14.21
C ARG A 176 -4.02 2.34 -14.25
N ARG A 177 -3.87 1.42 -13.29
CA ARG A 177 -4.65 0.17 -13.17
C ARG A 177 -4.78 -0.58 -14.51
N PRO A 178 -3.67 -0.85 -15.20
CA PRO A 178 -3.69 -1.54 -16.48
C PRO A 178 -4.36 -2.92 -16.35
N GLU A 179 -4.97 -3.38 -17.43
CA GLU A 179 -5.28 -4.80 -17.56
C GLU A 179 -4.01 -5.57 -17.89
N GLY A 180 -3.90 -6.82 -17.45
CA GLY A 180 -2.73 -7.64 -17.78
C GLY A 180 -2.41 -8.70 -16.75
N GLU A 181 -1.32 -9.41 -17.00
CA GLU A 181 -0.85 -10.54 -16.20
C GLU A 181 -0.61 -10.12 -14.74
N THR A 182 -0.06 -8.93 -14.49
CA THR A 182 0.23 -8.48 -13.13
C THR A 182 -1.04 -8.17 -12.34
N ARG A 183 -2.06 -7.57 -12.96
CA ARG A 183 -3.37 -7.40 -12.34
C ARG A 183 -3.95 -8.77 -11.97
N ASP A 184 -4.03 -9.66 -12.95
CA ASP A 184 -4.69 -10.95 -12.79
C ASP A 184 -3.96 -11.83 -11.75
N PHE A 185 -2.62 -11.75 -11.71
CA PHE A 185 -1.80 -12.36 -10.67
C PHE A 185 -2.18 -11.83 -9.28
N TRP A 186 -2.22 -10.51 -9.08
CA TRP A 186 -2.55 -9.94 -7.77
C TRP A 186 -4.00 -10.19 -7.37
N ASP A 187 -4.95 -10.18 -8.30
CA ASP A 187 -6.34 -10.53 -8.02
C ASP A 187 -6.47 -11.99 -7.54
N ALA A 188 -5.71 -12.91 -8.15
CA ALA A 188 -5.64 -14.30 -7.69
C ALA A 188 -4.96 -14.42 -6.31
N GLN A 189 -3.90 -13.66 -6.05
CA GLN A 189 -3.24 -13.64 -4.75
C GLN A 189 -4.14 -13.09 -3.64
N VAL A 190 -4.92 -12.05 -3.93
CA VAL A 190 -5.91 -11.48 -3.00
C VAL A 190 -7.01 -12.50 -2.70
N GLU A 191 -7.50 -13.22 -3.71
CA GLU A 191 -8.48 -14.28 -3.49
C GLU A 191 -7.90 -15.43 -2.66
N GLN A 192 -6.66 -15.85 -2.91
CA GLN A 192 -6.02 -16.88 -2.11
C GLN A 192 -5.82 -16.44 -0.65
N ALA A 193 -5.33 -15.21 -0.42
CA ALA A 193 -5.18 -14.66 0.91
C ALA A 193 -6.52 -14.61 1.67
N ARG A 194 -7.61 -14.29 0.98
CA ARG A 194 -8.96 -14.32 1.54
C ARG A 194 -9.38 -15.72 1.99
N LEU A 195 -9.16 -16.73 1.13
CA LEU A 195 -9.46 -18.14 1.44
C LEU A 195 -8.61 -18.66 2.60
N ASP A 196 -7.32 -18.29 2.63
CA ASP A 196 -6.39 -18.67 3.69
C ASP A 196 -6.87 -18.14 5.04
N VAL A 197 -7.27 -16.86 5.13
CA VAL A 197 -7.80 -16.28 6.37
C VAL A 197 -9.10 -16.98 6.80
N LEU A 198 -10.03 -17.24 5.87
CA LEU A 198 -11.28 -17.94 6.20
C LEU A 198 -11.06 -19.38 6.69
N ALA A 199 -9.99 -20.02 6.23
CA ALA A 199 -9.55 -21.35 6.67
C ALA A 199 -8.75 -21.34 8.00
N GLY A 200 -8.54 -20.17 8.61
CA GLY A 200 -7.77 -20.01 9.84
C GLY A 200 -6.25 -19.87 9.63
N ASN A 201 -5.78 -19.77 8.39
CA ASN A 201 -4.37 -19.58 8.07
C ASN A 201 -4.05 -18.08 8.06
N ILE A 202 -3.60 -17.57 9.21
CA ILE A 202 -3.37 -16.12 9.42
C ILE A 202 -1.92 -15.67 9.17
N ASP A 203 -1.00 -16.62 8.99
CA ASP A 203 0.41 -16.32 8.75
C ASP A 203 0.68 -16.13 7.27
N GLY A 204 0.95 -14.88 6.86
CA GLY A 204 1.28 -14.54 5.47
C GLY A 204 0.25 -13.68 4.75
N PRO A 205 -1.08 -13.90 4.86
CA PRO A 205 -2.07 -13.12 4.13
C PRO A 205 -1.94 -11.60 4.29
N ASP A 206 -1.65 -11.08 5.49
CA ASP A 206 -1.43 -9.63 5.70
C ASP A 206 -0.33 -9.07 4.77
N LYS A 207 0.81 -9.76 4.65
CA LYS A 207 1.92 -9.32 3.78
C LYS A 207 1.57 -9.41 2.30
N VAL A 208 0.79 -10.42 1.91
CA VAL A 208 0.33 -10.58 0.52
C VAL A 208 -0.65 -9.45 0.17
N LEU A 209 -1.58 -9.13 1.07
CA LEU A 209 -2.56 -8.06 0.88
C LEU A 209 -1.91 -6.68 0.91
N GLU A 210 -0.92 -6.46 1.79
CA GLU A 210 -0.09 -5.26 1.80
C GLU A 210 0.60 -5.06 0.45
N ARG A 211 1.25 -6.11 -0.07
CA ARG A 211 1.91 -6.00 -1.38
C ARG A 211 0.91 -5.78 -2.52
N ALA A 212 -0.26 -6.42 -2.47
CA ALA A 212 -1.30 -6.21 -3.48
C ALA A 212 -1.89 -4.78 -3.42
N GLU A 213 -1.92 -4.16 -2.25
CA GLU A 213 -2.32 -2.77 -2.06
C GLU A 213 -1.37 -1.80 -2.79
N ASP A 214 -0.05 -2.04 -2.74
CA ASP A 214 0.94 -1.27 -3.50
C ASP A 214 0.64 -1.29 -5.01
N PHE A 215 0.11 -2.41 -5.52
CA PHE A 215 -0.31 -2.57 -6.92
C PHE A 215 -1.75 -2.07 -7.19
N GLY A 216 -2.34 -1.30 -6.28
CA GLY A 216 -3.66 -0.70 -6.44
C GLY A 216 -4.85 -1.65 -6.30
N ARG A 217 -4.67 -2.84 -5.71
CA ARG A 217 -5.79 -3.76 -5.50
C ARG A 217 -6.65 -3.31 -4.33
N VAL A 218 -7.70 -2.54 -4.62
CA VAL A 218 -8.65 -2.00 -3.62
C VAL A 218 -9.27 -3.09 -2.73
N ARG A 219 -9.56 -4.26 -3.30
CA ARG A 219 -10.05 -5.43 -2.54
C ARG A 219 -9.06 -5.88 -1.47
N ALA A 220 -7.76 -5.75 -1.71
CA ALA A 220 -6.74 -6.07 -0.72
C ALA A 220 -6.82 -5.14 0.50
N THR A 221 -7.03 -3.84 0.28
CA THR A 221 -7.24 -2.84 1.34
C THR A 221 -8.44 -3.20 2.22
N VAL A 222 -9.56 -3.60 1.61
CA VAL A 222 -10.80 -4.00 2.33
C VAL A 222 -10.57 -5.23 3.22
N LEU A 223 -9.89 -6.25 2.70
CA LEU A 223 -9.58 -7.46 3.46
C LEU A 223 -8.57 -7.17 4.57
N ARG A 224 -7.50 -6.45 4.24
CA ARG A 224 -6.42 -6.14 5.18
C ARG A 224 -6.91 -5.30 6.35
N ALA A 225 -7.81 -4.33 6.13
CA ALA A 225 -8.40 -3.54 7.21
C ALA A 225 -9.05 -4.43 8.28
N GLN A 226 -9.79 -5.49 7.89
CA GLN A 226 -10.41 -6.43 8.84
C GLN A 226 -9.36 -7.17 9.67
N ILE A 227 -8.29 -7.65 9.04
CA ILE A 227 -7.19 -8.35 9.73
C ILE A 227 -6.54 -7.41 10.74
N LEU A 228 -6.15 -6.21 10.32
CA LEU A 228 -5.45 -5.23 11.15
C LEU A 228 -6.27 -4.84 12.39
N LEU A 229 -7.58 -4.70 12.26
CA LEU A 229 -8.49 -4.43 13.39
C LEU A 229 -8.41 -5.52 14.47
N PHE A 230 -8.45 -6.80 14.07
CA PHE A 230 -8.35 -7.92 15.00
C PHE A 230 -6.93 -8.16 15.54
N LEU A 231 -5.90 -7.75 14.80
CA LEU A 231 -4.51 -7.75 15.28
C LEU A 231 -4.18 -6.54 16.18
N GLY A 232 -5.14 -5.64 16.43
CA GLY A 232 -4.95 -4.46 17.26
C GLY A 232 -4.12 -3.34 16.61
N ARG A 233 -3.83 -3.42 15.31
CA ARG A 233 -3.11 -2.40 14.52
C ARG A 233 -4.08 -1.31 14.06
N ARG A 234 -4.70 -0.62 15.03
CA ARG A 234 -5.83 0.30 14.80
C ARG A 234 -5.48 1.51 13.96
N ASP A 235 -4.30 2.09 14.16
CA ASP A 235 -3.86 3.26 13.41
C ASP A 235 -3.74 2.95 11.92
N GLU A 236 -3.14 1.80 11.59
CA GLU A 236 -2.99 1.33 10.21
C GLU A 236 -4.35 0.98 9.60
N ALA A 237 -5.20 0.26 10.33
CA ALA A 237 -6.57 -0.01 9.88
C ALA A 237 -7.37 1.29 9.62
N GLY A 238 -7.20 2.31 10.47
CA GLY A 238 -7.81 3.62 10.33
C GLY A 238 -7.34 4.35 9.07
N GLN A 239 -6.05 4.30 8.75
CA GLN A 239 -5.51 4.84 7.50
C GLN A 239 -6.11 4.15 6.27
N LEU A 240 -6.22 2.82 6.30
CA LEU A 240 -6.84 2.06 5.21
C LEU A 240 -8.33 2.39 5.04
N LEU A 241 -9.08 2.47 6.14
CA LEU A 241 -10.50 2.83 6.12
C LEU A 241 -10.71 4.28 5.67
N GLY A 242 -9.86 5.22 6.11
CA GLY A 242 -9.87 6.60 5.62
C GLY A 242 -9.62 6.69 4.12
N ARG A 243 -8.67 5.91 3.59
CA ARG A 243 -8.44 5.80 2.14
C ARG A 243 -9.67 5.26 1.40
N LEU A 244 -10.35 4.25 1.94
CA LEU A 244 -11.57 3.68 1.36
C LEU A 244 -12.78 4.63 1.38
N LEU A 245 -12.75 5.66 2.23
CA LEU A 245 -13.77 6.70 2.32
C LEU A 245 -13.41 7.98 1.55
N HIS A 246 -12.20 8.10 1.03
CA HIS A 246 -11.79 9.27 0.27
C HIS A 246 -12.48 9.28 -1.11
N PRO A 247 -13.09 10.40 -1.57
CA PRO A 247 -13.91 10.47 -2.80
C PRO A 247 -13.23 9.92 -4.06
N SER A 248 -11.92 10.12 -4.20
CA SER A 248 -11.14 9.62 -5.35
C SER A 248 -10.95 8.10 -5.34
N PHE A 249 -11.25 7.43 -4.23
CA PHE A 249 -10.93 6.03 -3.97
C PHE A 249 -12.11 5.20 -3.46
N VAL A 250 -13.26 5.81 -3.11
CA VAL A 250 -14.46 5.07 -2.69
C VAL A 250 -14.85 4.07 -3.78
N PRO A 251 -14.79 2.75 -3.51
CA PRO A 251 -15.23 1.75 -4.46
C PRO A 251 -16.74 1.88 -4.67
N GLY A 252 -17.23 1.76 -5.91
CA GLY A 252 -18.60 2.12 -6.31
C GLY A 252 -19.70 1.89 -5.25
N SER A 253 -20.16 0.65 -5.07
CA SER A 253 -21.24 0.33 -4.12
C SER A 253 -20.80 0.14 -2.67
N PHE A 254 -19.57 0.53 -2.31
CA PHE A 254 -18.97 0.24 -1.01
C PHE A 254 -19.79 0.81 0.16
N LEU A 255 -20.24 2.07 0.07
CA LEU A 255 -20.99 2.73 1.15
C LEU A 255 -22.35 2.10 1.42
N THR A 256 -22.89 1.34 0.45
CA THR A 256 -24.16 0.61 0.57
C THR A 256 -23.96 -0.89 0.79
N ASP A 257 -22.71 -1.37 0.78
CA ASP A 257 -22.39 -2.78 0.92
C ASP A 257 -22.68 -3.24 2.37
N PRO A 258 -23.26 -4.43 2.59
CA PRO A 258 -23.47 -4.97 3.93
C PRO A 258 -22.19 -5.09 4.78
N LEU A 259 -21.02 -5.33 4.17
CA LEU A 259 -19.74 -5.29 4.87
C LEU A 259 -19.46 -3.90 5.44
N PHE A 260 -19.74 -2.84 4.67
CA PHE A 260 -19.54 -1.51 5.19
C PHE A 260 -20.61 -1.15 6.24
N THR A 261 -21.89 -1.29 5.89
CA THR A 261 -23.01 -0.78 6.70
C THR A 261 -23.25 -1.55 8.00
N GLU A 262 -22.96 -2.86 8.03
CA GLU A 262 -23.19 -3.72 9.20
C GLU A 262 -21.92 -4.07 9.97
N GLU A 263 -20.72 -3.89 9.40
CA GLU A 263 -19.45 -4.27 10.06
C GLU A 263 -18.53 -3.05 10.31
N PHE A 264 -18.13 -2.31 9.26
CA PHE A 264 -17.23 -1.16 9.43
C PHE A 264 -17.90 0.06 10.03
N LEU A 265 -19.09 0.42 9.56
CA LEU A 265 -19.79 1.62 9.99
C LEU A 265 -20.08 1.65 11.50
N PRO A 266 -20.59 0.56 12.12
CA PRO A 266 -20.74 0.53 13.58
C PRO A 266 -19.41 0.72 14.32
N TYR A 267 -18.32 0.13 13.81
CA TYR A 267 -16.98 0.29 14.39
C TYR A 267 -16.51 1.75 14.30
N LEU A 268 -16.68 2.39 13.14
CA LEU A 268 -16.31 3.77 12.88
C LEU A 268 -17.10 4.76 13.75
N PHE A 269 -18.39 4.52 14.00
CA PHE A 269 -19.16 5.31 14.97
C PHE A 269 -18.65 5.11 16.41
N GLY A 270 -18.31 3.87 16.77
CA GLY A 270 -17.72 3.57 18.07
C GLY A 270 -16.38 4.27 18.29
N GLU A 271 -15.55 4.37 17.24
CA GLU A 271 -14.30 5.13 17.24
C GLU A 271 -14.55 6.64 17.38
N HIS A 272 -15.38 7.22 16.51
CA HIS A 272 -15.70 8.66 16.51
C HIS A 272 -16.34 9.15 17.82
N THR A 273 -17.08 8.30 18.54
CA THR A 273 -17.64 8.66 19.86
C THR A 273 -16.61 8.62 20.99
N ARG A 274 -15.51 7.89 20.84
CA ARG A 274 -14.44 7.75 21.83
C ARG A 274 -13.31 8.74 21.61
N GLU A 275 -12.98 9.01 20.35
CA GLU A 275 -11.96 9.97 19.98
C GLU A 275 -12.50 11.41 20.04
N ALA A 276 -11.59 12.38 20.16
CA ALA A 276 -12.00 13.76 20.00
C ALA A 276 -12.39 13.99 18.52
N PRO A 277 -13.44 14.76 18.19
CA PRO A 277 -13.99 14.93 16.84
C PRO A 277 -13.05 15.51 15.75
N SER A 278 -11.76 15.63 16.03
CA SER A 278 -10.76 16.14 15.10
C SER A 278 -9.73 15.08 14.70
N PHE A 279 -9.94 13.81 15.09
CA PHE A 279 -8.99 12.73 14.83
C PHE A 279 -9.63 11.44 14.27
N SER A 280 -10.97 11.34 14.23
CA SER A 280 -11.63 10.12 13.76
C SER A 280 -11.60 9.97 12.24
N VAL A 281 -11.74 8.73 11.79
CA VAL A 281 -11.84 8.40 10.36
C VAL A 281 -13.09 9.02 9.73
N LEU A 282 -14.21 9.05 10.45
CA LEU A 282 -15.46 9.65 9.95
C LEU A 282 -15.34 11.17 9.82
N ASP A 283 -14.70 11.84 10.78
CA ASP A 283 -14.51 13.29 10.71
C ASP A 283 -13.63 13.67 9.52
N ALA A 284 -12.54 12.92 9.30
CA ALA A 284 -11.70 13.08 8.13
C ALA A 284 -12.48 12.87 6.82
N ALA A 285 -13.34 11.84 6.78
CA ALA A 285 -14.19 11.56 5.62
C ALA A 285 -15.26 12.64 5.37
N MET A 286 -15.64 13.43 6.38
CA MET A 286 -16.57 14.54 6.24
C MET A 286 -15.90 15.88 5.86
N ILE A 287 -14.58 15.92 5.70
CA ILE A 287 -13.88 17.14 5.26
C ILE A 287 -14.28 17.47 3.82
N GLY A 288 -14.79 18.69 3.61
CA GLY A 288 -15.27 19.19 2.32
C GLY A 288 -16.77 18.92 2.09
N GLU A 289 -17.25 19.22 0.88
CA GLU A 289 -18.65 18.94 0.51
C GLU A 289 -18.82 17.48 0.09
N GLN A 290 -19.12 16.60 1.05
CA GLN A 290 -19.30 15.16 0.83
C GLN A 290 -20.72 14.68 1.17
N PRO A 291 -21.75 15.07 0.40
CA PRO A 291 -23.15 14.81 0.75
C PRO A 291 -23.47 13.31 0.85
N GLN A 292 -22.85 12.45 0.04
CA GLN A 292 -23.10 11.00 0.08
C GLN A 292 -22.66 10.36 1.41
N ILE A 293 -21.50 10.75 1.93
CA ILE A 293 -20.99 10.24 3.22
C ILE A 293 -21.80 10.85 4.37
N MET A 294 -22.12 12.15 4.30
CA MET A 294 -22.93 12.82 5.32
C MET A 294 -24.35 12.23 5.41
N ASP A 295 -25.00 11.98 4.27
CA ASP A 295 -26.34 11.38 4.20
C ASP A 295 -26.32 9.94 4.76
N MET A 296 -25.31 9.15 4.38
CA MET A 296 -25.11 7.79 4.91
C MET A 296 -24.91 7.79 6.43
N ILE A 297 -24.06 8.69 6.95
CA ILE A 297 -23.85 8.83 8.40
C ILE A 297 -25.17 9.21 9.07
N ALA A 298 -25.88 10.23 8.57
CA ALA A 298 -27.14 10.70 9.14
C ALA A 298 -28.25 9.62 9.15
N GLU A 299 -28.31 8.79 8.10
CA GLU A 299 -29.25 7.68 8.00
C GLU A 299 -28.99 6.61 9.08
N HIS A 300 -27.73 6.29 9.34
CA HIS A 300 -27.35 5.17 10.21
C HIS A 300 -27.06 5.57 11.67
N GLU A 301 -26.68 6.82 11.95
CA GLU A 301 -26.37 7.33 13.28
C GLU A 301 -27.41 6.94 14.36
N PRO A 302 -28.74 7.04 14.11
CA PRO A 302 -29.74 6.69 15.11
C PRO A 302 -29.65 5.24 15.61
N ARG A 303 -29.13 4.31 14.80
CA ARG A 303 -28.95 2.90 15.16
C ARG A 303 -27.89 2.71 16.24
N PHE A 304 -26.88 3.56 16.27
CA PHE A 304 -25.67 3.38 17.09
C PHE A 304 -25.59 4.32 18.30
N ARG A 305 -26.58 5.21 18.49
CA ARG A 305 -26.65 6.13 19.64
C ARG A 305 -26.73 5.44 20.99
N VAL A 306 -27.26 4.21 21.04
CA VAL A 306 -27.42 3.46 22.29
C VAL A 306 -26.45 2.27 22.29
N ALA A 307 -25.48 2.31 23.20
CA ALA A 307 -24.50 1.24 23.35
C ALA A 307 -25.19 -0.12 23.57
N GLY A 308 -24.77 -1.12 22.79
CA GLY A 308 -25.34 -2.48 22.82
C GLY A 308 -26.67 -2.68 22.09
N GLN A 309 -27.20 -1.67 21.40
CA GLN A 309 -28.38 -1.78 20.54
C GLN A 309 -28.00 -1.50 19.09
N GLY A 310 -28.75 -2.09 18.15
CA GLY A 310 -28.56 -1.84 16.71
C GLY A 310 -27.48 -2.67 16.01
N PHE A 311 -26.73 -3.51 16.73
CA PHE A 311 -25.71 -4.39 16.18
C PHE A 311 -26.27 -5.75 15.72
N VAL A 312 -25.82 -6.20 14.56
CA VAL A 312 -25.99 -7.56 14.06
C VAL A 312 -24.60 -8.14 13.87
N TYR A 313 -24.23 -9.16 14.67
CA TYR A 313 -22.85 -9.65 14.71
C TYR A 313 -22.51 -10.67 13.61
N GLY A 314 -23.52 -11.18 12.90
CA GLY A 314 -23.33 -12.10 11.79
C GLY A 314 -24.63 -12.73 11.33
N ASN A 315 -24.52 -13.93 10.76
CA ASN A 315 -25.65 -14.82 10.49
C ASN A 315 -26.31 -15.31 11.81
N PRO A 316 -27.58 -15.74 11.79
CA PRO A 316 -28.33 -16.09 13.01
C PRO A 316 -27.66 -17.13 13.92
N GLU A 317 -26.98 -18.12 13.33
CA GLU A 317 -26.29 -19.20 14.06
C GLU A 317 -25.09 -18.69 14.86
N PHE A 318 -24.53 -17.54 14.50
CA PHE A 318 -23.48 -16.86 15.25
C PHE A 318 -24.04 -15.75 16.15
N ASP A 319 -24.92 -14.93 15.59
CA ASP A 319 -25.45 -13.72 16.22
C ASP A 319 -26.24 -13.98 17.51
N GLU A 320 -27.07 -15.02 17.54
CA GLU A 320 -27.89 -15.37 18.71
C GLU A 320 -27.05 -15.85 19.92
N PRO A 321 -26.09 -16.80 19.76
CA PRO A 321 -25.15 -17.15 20.82
C PRO A 321 -24.36 -15.95 21.35
N ILE A 322 -23.86 -15.08 20.48
CA ILE A 322 -23.10 -13.89 20.89
C ILE A 322 -23.94 -12.94 21.72
N ARG A 323 -25.18 -12.64 21.31
CA ARG A 323 -26.09 -11.79 22.10
C ARG A 323 -26.38 -12.38 23.47
N ARG A 324 -26.63 -13.69 23.54
CA ARG A 324 -26.88 -14.39 24.80
C ARG A 324 -25.67 -14.34 25.73
N ALA A 325 -24.49 -14.61 25.20
CA ALA A 325 -23.23 -14.56 25.94
C ALA A 325 -22.96 -13.15 26.46
N ARG A 326 -23.15 -12.13 25.62
CA ARG A 326 -23.00 -10.71 25.99
C ARG A 326 -23.88 -10.32 27.17
N VAL A 327 -25.12 -10.81 27.24
CA VAL A 327 -26.03 -10.52 28.37
C VAL A 327 -25.66 -11.33 29.62
N THR A 328 -25.26 -12.60 29.45
CA THR A 328 -25.03 -13.53 30.56
C THR A 328 -23.67 -13.35 31.21
N HIS A 329 -22.67 -12.94 30.44
CA HIS A 329 -21.24 -12.89 30.81
C HIS A 329 -20.64 -11.50 30.63
N ALA A 330 -21.44 -10.42 30.70
CA ALA A 330 -20.96 -9.04 30.50
C ALA A 330 -19.78 -8.67 31.41
N ASP A 331 -19.79 -9.17 32.65
CA ASP A 331 -18.76 -8.90 33.66
C ASP A 331 -17.71 -10.03 33.79
N ASP A 332 -17.81 -11.08 32.96
CA ASP A 332 -16.88 -12.23 32.95
C ASP A 332 -16.19 -12.35 31.59
N THR A 333 -15.03 -11.71 31.50
CA THR A 333 -14.21 -11.64 30.28
C THR A 333 -13.80 -13.00 29.73
N ASP A 334 -13.57 -14.00 30.58
CA ASP A 334 -13.12 -15.33 30.15
C ASP A 334 -14.30 -16.18 29.67
N ALA A 335 -15.44 -16.14 30.38
CA ALA A 335 -16.66 -16.81 29.93
C ALA A 335 -17.19 -16.21 28.62
N LEU A 336 -17.14 -14.88 28.48
CA LEU A 336 -17.54 -14.21 27.24
C LEU A 336 -16.62 -14.56 26.07
N TRP A 337 -15.29 -14.60 26.29
CA TRP A 337 -14.34 -15.07 25.29
C TRP A 337 -14.60 -16.51 24.87
N ALA A 338 -14.80 -17.42 25.83
CA ALA A 338 -15.07 -18.82 25.54
C ALA A 338 -16.31 -19.00 24.65
N ALA A 339 -17.37 -18.21 24.90
CA ALA A 339 -18.58 -18.22 24.09
C ALA A 339 -18.37 -17.68 22.67
N ILE A 340 -17.60 -16.59 22.50
CA ILE A 340 -17.23 -16.07 21.17
C ILE A 340 -16.48 -17.14 20.38
N ARG A 341 -15.48 -17.77 21.01
CA ARG A 341 -14.66 -18.82 20.40
C ARG A 341 -15.47 -20.04 19.99
N GLU A 342 -16.45 -20.45 20.81
CA GLU A 342 -17.36 -21.57 20.50
C GLU A 342 -18.33 -21.24 19.36
N ALA A 343 -18.76 -19.99 19.23
CA ALA A 343 -19.65 -19.55 18.18
C ALA A 343 -18.94 -19.42 16.82
N MET A 344 -17.66 -19.05 16.79
CA MET A 344 -16.91 -18.70 15.57
C MET A 344 -16.98 -19.74 14.43
N PRO A 345 -16.94 -21.06 14.66
CA PRO A 345 -17.11 -22.06 13.59
C PRO A 345 -18.47 -22.01 12.87
N HIS A 346 -19.47 -21.30 13.42
CA HIS A 346 -20.79 -21.12 12.82
C HIS A 346 -20.94 -19.76 12.13
N TRP A 347 -19.96 -18.86 12.28
CA TRP A 347 -19.94 -17.56 11.62
C TRP A 347 -19.73 -17.72 10.12
N ARG A 348 -20.44 -16.93 9.32
CA ARG A 348 -20.34 -16.89 7.86
C ARG A 348 -20.19 -15.47 7.34
N PRO A 349 -19.35 -15.27 6.31
CA PRO A 349 -19.29 -14.02 5.56
C PRO A 349 -20.66 -13.56 5.06
N ARG A 350 -20.89 -12.24 5.13
CA ARG A 350 -22.09 -11.59 4.57
C ARG A 350 -21.94 -11.32 3.08
N THR A 351 -20.72 -11.01 2.67
CA THR A 351 -20.32 -10.71 1.29
C THR A 351 -19.03 -11.45 0.98
N ALA A 352 -18.64 -11.47 -0.30
CA ALA A 352 -17.41 -12.13 -0.72
C ALA A 352 -16.18 -11.59 0.03
N ASP A 353 -16.18 -10.30 0.37
CA ASP A 353 -15.03 -9.59 0.95
C ASP A 353 -15.09 -9.49 2.48
N HIS A 354 -16.03 -10.21 3.12
CA HIS A 354 -16.16 -10.25 4.57
C HIS A 354 -15.38 -11.46 5.12
N ILE A 355 -14.28 -11.21 5.83
CA ILE A 355 -13.39 -12.26 6.36
C ILE A 355 -13.32 -12.32 7.89
N ALA A 356 -13.83 -11.31 8.59
CA ALA A 356 -13.92 -11.33 10.05
C ALA A 356 -15.09 -10.49 10.57
N PRO A 357 -15.75 -10.89 11.68
CA PRO A 357 -16.92 -10.19 12.24
C PRO A 357 -16.54 -8.88 12.96
N VAL A 358 -16.20 -7.84 12.20
CA VAL A 358 -15.76 -6.54 12.73
C VAL A 358 -16.80 -5.89 13.65
N ALA A 359 -18.10 -6.17 13.46
CA ALA A 359 -19.16 -5.70 14.35
C ALA A 359 -18.96 -6.07 15.83
N LEU A 360 -18.20 -7.14 16.15
CA LEU A 360 -17.84 -7.46 17.54
C LEU A 360 -16.99 -6.37 18.19
N LEU A 361 -16.11 -5.72 17.41
CA LEU A 361 -15.23 -4.64 17.88
C LEU A 361 -15.98 -3.32 18.07
N ALA A 362 -17.18 -3.20 17.50
CA ALA A 362 -18.03 -2.02 17.66
C ALA A 362 -18.81 -2.03 18.98
N ASP A 363 -19.12 -3.21 19.53
CA ASP A 363 -19.79 -3.31 20.84
C ASP A 363 -18.78 -3.15 21.98
N PRO A 364 -18.94 -2.17 22.89
CA PRO A 364 -17.94 -1.91 23.93
C PRO A 364 -17.66 -3.07 24.89
N VAL A 365 -18.64 -3.94 25.15
CA VAL A 365 -18.49 -5.09 26.05
C VAL A 365 -17.70 -6.20 25.35
N LEU A 366 -18.02 -6.49 24.08
CA LEU A 366 -17.32 -7.50 23.29
C LEU A 366 -15.90 -7.03 22.91
N ALA A 367 -15.75 -5.77 22.53
CA ALA A 367 -14.45 -5.18 22.18
C ALA A 367 -13.45 -5.20 23.35
N ALA A 368 -13.92 -5.07 24.60
CA ALA A 368 -13.08 -5.17 25.78
C ALA A 368 -12.49 -6.58 26.00
N VAL A 369 -13.14 -7.62 25.45
CA VAL A 369 -12.71 -9.01 25.55
C VAL A 369 -11.71 -9.39 24.45
N LEU A 370 -11.78 -8.72 23.29
CA LEU A 370 -10.97 -8.99 22.11
C LEU A 370 -9.62 -8.26 22.15
N THR A 371 -8.68 -8.80 22.94
CA THR A 371 -7.27 -8.37 22.90
C THR A 371 -6.61 -8.78 21.57
N PRO A 372 -5.45 -8.22 21.19
CA PRO A 372 -4.73 -8.64 19.98
C PRO A 372 -4.47 -10.15 19.90
N GLU A 373 -4.14 -10.79 21.03
CA GLU A 373 -3.91 -12.23 21.09
C GLU A 373 -5.20 -13.03 20.83
N ARG A 374 -6.33 -12.58 21.40
CA ARG A 374 -7.63 -13.21 21.20
C ARG A 374 -8.20 -12.92 19.81
N GLY A 375 -7.96 -11.75 19.25
CA GLY A 375 -8.33 -11.43 17.87
C GLY A 375 -7.54 -12.29 16.89
N ARG A 376 -6.24 -12.48 17.13
CA ARG A 376 -5.40 -13.43 16.39
C ARG A 376 -5.92 -14.87 16.53
N GLU A 377 -6.26 -15.31 17.75
CA GLU A 377 -6.85 -16.64 17.98
C GLU A 377 -8.19 -16.80 17.24
N LEU A 378 -9.04 -15.76 17.24
CA LEU A 378 -10.33 -15.77 16.55
C LEU A 378 -10.17 -15.94 15.04
N LEU A 379 -9.25 -15.18 14.42
CA LEU A 379 -8.94 -15.29 13.00
C LEU A 379 -8.33 -16.65 12.62
N ALA A 380 -7.73 -17.35 13.58
CA ALA A 380 -7.16 -18.68 13.36
C ALA A 380 -8.22 -19.82 13.42
N ILE A 381 -9.48 -19.50 13.72
CA ILE A 381 -10.58 -20.46 13.74
C ILE A 381 -11.25 -20.49 12.36
N PRO A 382 -11.33 -21.65 11.69
CA PRO A 382 -12.02 -21.75 10.41
C PRO A 382 -13.48 -21.30 10.50
N SER A 383 -13.91 -20.48 9.55
CA SER A 383 -15.29 -20.01 9.46
C SER A 383 -16.24 -21.10 8.93
N GLY A 384 -17.52 -20.99 9.26
CA GLY A 384 -18.56 -21.98 8.91
C GLY A 384 -19.00 -21.98 7.44
N GLY A 385 -18.22 -21.36 6.57
CA GLY A 385 -18.42 -21.29 5.11
C GLY A 385 -17.12 -21.33 4.30
N ALA A 386 -15.99 -21.69 4.92
CA ALA A 386 -14.70 -21.90 4.26
C ALA A 386 -14.67 -23.17 3.41
#